data_AF-L1MNH7-F1
#
_entry.id   AF-L1MNH7-F1
#
_cell.length_a   1.000
_cell.length_b   1.000
_cell.length_c   1.000
_cell.angle_alpha   90.00
_cell.angle_beta   90.00
_cell.angle_gamma   90.00
#
_symmetry.space_group_name_H-M   'P 1'
#
loop_
_entity.id
_entity.type
_entity.pdbx_description
1 polymer ?
#
loop_
_entity_poly.entity_id
_entity_poly.type
_entity_poly.pdbx_seq_one_letter_code
_entity_poly.pdbx_strand_id
1 'polypeptide(L)'
;MLATITKIKQICNHPAHFLGDGSSITLQGKHRSGKMEALVGIVDGAIERRERVLVFTQYKAFGDLIQPYLSERYGVDIPFLHGGISKTGRDAMVQKFQAEDGPPTMILSLKAGGTGLNLTAASIVVHMDRWWNPAVENQATDRAYRIGQRKNVHVYKMVTEGTMEESIQDIIDGKLQLAGAVIGQGEGWITELSPEQLAQLMSYRGKE
;
A
#
# COMPACT_ATOMS: atom_id res chain seq x y z
N MET A 1 10.36 20.27 3.24
CA MET A 1 9.59 19.87 2.04
C MET A 1 9.25 18.38 2.06
N LEU A 2 10.23 17.47 1.97
CA LEU A 2 10.01 16.01 1.98
C LEU A 2 9.28 15.47 3.22
N ALA A 3 9.58 16.05 4.40
CA ALA A 3 8.92 15.67 5.66
C ALA A 3 7.42 15.97 5.66
N THR A 4 6.97 17.07 5.04
CA THR A 4 5.54 17.43 4.97
C THR A 4 4.77 16.47 4.08
N ILE A 5 5.34 16.11 2.94
CA ILE A 5 4.72 15.17 2.00
C ILE A 5 4.62 13.78 2.63
N THR A 6 5.67 13.34 3.33
CA THR A 6 5.65 12.10 4.10
C THR A 6 4.51 12.10 5.13
N LYS A 7 4.34 13.20 5.88
CA LYS A 7 3.25 13.34 6.86
C LYS A 7 1.87 13.24 6.20
N ILE A 8 1.68 13.88 5.04
CA ILE A 8 0.41 13.79 4.30
C ILE A 8 0.13 12.35 3.86
N LYS A 9 1.12 11.64 3.31
CA LYS A 9 0.99 10.22 2.96
C LYS A 9 0.61 9.37 4.18
N GLN A 10 1.21 9.64 5.34
CA GLN A 10 0.87 8.94 6.58
C GLN A 10 -0.58 9.18 7.00
N ILE A 11 -1.06 10.43 6.95
CA ILE A 11 -2.45 10.80 7.25
C ILE A 11 -3.42 10.10 6.29
N CYS A 12 -3.12 10.11 4.99
CA CYS A 12 -3.92 9.45 3.96
C CYS A 12 -4.02 7.93 4.18
N ASN A 13 -2.96 7.31 4.72
CA ASN A 13 -3.00 5.91 5.12
C ASN A 13 -3.87 5.69 6.36
N HIS A 14 -3.54 6.37 7.46
CA HIS A 14 -4.31 6.28 8.70
C HIS A 14 -3.90 7.38 9.68
N PRO A 15 -4.83 8.01 10.43
CA PRO A 15 -4.48 8.99 11.46
C PRO A 15 -3.47 8.47 12.50
N ALA A 16 -3.66 7.24 12.98
CA ALA A 16 -2.72 6.60 13.91
C ALA A 16 -1.33 6.33 13.31
N HIS A 17 -1.21 6.20 11.98
CA HIS A 17 0.10 6.07 11.32
C HIS A 17 0.87 7.40 11.35
N PHE A 18 0.17 8.51 11.19
CA PHE A 18 0.76 9.84 11.33
C PHE A 18 1.10 10.18 12.79
N LEU A 19 0.18 9.90 13.71
CA LEU A 19 0.36 10.23 15.13
C LEU A 19 1.41 9.35 15.81
N GLY A 20 1.51 8.07 15.40
CA GLY A 20 2.43 7.11 16.02
C GLY A 20 2.11 6.85 17.50
N ASP A 21 0.88 7.10 17.93
CA ASP A 21 0.44 7.12 19.32
C ASP A 21 -0.21 5.81 19.79
N GLY A 22 -0.27 4.81 18.91
CA GLY A 22 -0.95 3.54 19.19
C GLY A 22 -2.48 3.65 19.25
N SER A 23 -3.06 4.75 18.77
CA SER A 23 -4.51 4.90 18.72
C SER A 23 -5.17 3.84 17.83
N SER A 24 -6.35 3.37 18.22
CA SER A 24 -7.06 2.29 17.54
C SER A 24 -7.32 2.59 16.05
N ILE A 25 -7.35 1.54 15.23
CA ILE A 25 -7.75 1.56 13.82
C ILE A 25 -9.21 2.00 13.66
N THR A 26 -10.05 1.66 14.65
CA THR A 26 -11.46 2.00 14.67
C THR A 26 -11.78 2.93 15.85
N LEU A 27 -12.75 3.82 15.64
CA LEU A 27 -13.34 4.64 16.68
C LEU A 27 -14.84 4.37 16.71
N GLN A 28 -15.37 3.95 17.86
CA GLN A 28 -16.79 3.60 18.01
C GLN A 28 -17.28 2.58 16.95
N GLY A 29 -16.45 1.59 16.63
CA GLY A 29 -16.77 0.55 15.64
C GLY A 29 -16.64 0.99 14.17
N LYS A 30 -16.30 2.25 13.89
CA LYS A 30 -16.09 2.76 12.51
C LYS A 30 -14.61 2.94 12.21
N HIS A 31 -14.22 2.70 10.96
CA HIS A 31 -12.85 2.96 10.52
C HIS A 31 -12.53 4.45 10.54
N ARG A 32 -11.29 4.78 10.93
CA ARG A 32 -10.76 6.16 10.91
C ARG A 32 -10.05 6.49 9.60
N SER A 33 -9.97 5.54 8.67
CA SER A 33 -9.34 5.68 7.37
C SER A 33 -10.19 4.99 6.31
N GLY A 34 -10.55 5.73 5.26
CA GLY A 34 -11.27 5.17 4.11
C GLY A 34 -10.46 4.09 3.38
N LYS A 35 -9.12 4.18 3.38
CA LYS A 35 -8.28 3.11 2.82
C LYS A 35 -8.37 1.83 3.62
N MET A 36 -8.40 1.91 4.95
CA MET A 36 -8.56 0.73 5.80
C MET A 36 -9.94 0.09 5.64
N GLU A 37 -10.99 0.92 5.56
CA GLU A 37 -12.35 0.44 5.30
C GLU A 37 -12.45 -0.30 3.96
N ALA A 38 -11.90 0.30 2.90
CA ALA A 38 -11.87 -0.33 1.58
C ALA A 38 -10.97 -1.58 1.54
N LEU A 39 -9.82 -1.58 2.22
CA LEU A 39 -8.96 -2.77 2.33
C LEU A 39 -9.73 -3.92 2.98
N VAL A 40 -10.43 -3.66 4.09
CA VAL A 40 -11.25 -4.66 4.77
C VAL A 40 -12.33 -5.20 3.82
N GLY A 41 -13.04 -4.33 3.09
CA GLY A 41 -14.03 -4.77 2.10
C GLY A 41 -13.44 -5.65 0.99
N ILE A 42 -12.23 -5.33 0.51
CA ILE A 42 -11.53 -6.14 -0.49
C ILE A 42 -11.15 -7.51 0.07
N VAL A 43 -10.60 -7.57 1.29
CA VAL A 43 -10.18 -8.83 1.92
C VAL A 43 -11.40 -9.69 2.27
N ASP A 44 -12.47 -9.10 2.81
CA ASP A 44 -13.72 -9.80 3.13
C ASP A 44 -14.31 -10.42 1.84
N GLY A 45 -14.40 -9.66 0.75
CA GLY A 45 -14.86 -10.19 -0.54
C GLY A 45 -13.92 -11.23 -1.16
N ALA A 46 -12.61 -11.14 -0.91
CA ALA A 46 -11.65 -12.16 -1.35
C ALA A 46 -11.86 -13.48 -0.59
N ILE A 47 -12.09 -13.42 0.72
CA ILE A 47 -12.37 -14.60 1.55
C ILE A 47 -13.61 -15.34 1.05
N GLU A 48 -14.69 -14.63 0.75
CA GLU A 48 -15.92 -15.21 0.17
C GLU A 48 -15.65 -15.99 -1.13
N ARG A 49 -14.73 -15.47 -1.96
CA ARG A 49 -14.32 -16.10 -3.23
C ARG A 49 -13.19 -17.12 -3.09
N ARG A 50 -12.73 -17.40 -1.86
CA ARG A 50 -11.55 -18.24 -1.57
C ARG A 50 -10.29 -17.77 -2.30
N GLU A 51 -10.14 -16.46 -2.37
CA GLU A 51 -8.98 -15.76 -2.93
C GLU A 51 -8.09 -15.23 -1.81
N ARG A 52 -6.85 -14.86 -2.16
CA ARG A 52 -5.89 -14.28 -1.21
C ARG A 52 -5.37 -12.94 -1.67
N VAL A 53 -5.12 -12.07 -0.70
CA VAL A 53 -4.76 -10.67 -0.90
C VAL A 53 -3.34 -10.39 -0.42
N LEU A 54 -2.50 -9.85 -1.28
CA LEU A 54 -1.22 -9.23 -0.88
C LEU A 54 -1.43 -7.74 -0.61
N VAL A 55 -1.04 -7.27 0.57
CA VAL A 55 -1.16 -5.87 0.97
C VAL A 55 0.22 -5.24 1.00
N PHE A 56 0.49 -4.30 0.11
CA PHE A 56 1.75 -3.58 0.03
C PHE A 56 1.68 -2.23 0.72
N THR A 57 2.75 -1.91 1.43
CA THR A 57 3.01 -0.57 1.99
C THR A 57 4.49 -0.24 1.93
N GLN A 58 4.85 1.02 1.71
CA GLN A 58 6.22 1.50 1.82
C GLN A 58 6.64 1.71 3.29
N TYR A 59 5.69 1.73 4.23
CA TYR A 59 5.92 2.10 5.63
C TYR A 59 5.86 0.88 6.55
N LYS A 60 7.01 0.46 7.10
CA LYS A 60 7.04 -0.61 8.10
C LYS A 60 6.10 -0.32 9.28
N ALA A 61 6.15 0.91 9.81
CA ALA A 61 5.31 1.35 10.92
C ALA A 61 3.80 1.20 10.64
N PHE A 62 3.37 1.38 9.38
CA PHE A 62 1.99 1.13 9.01
C PHE A 62 1.65 -0.36 8.97
N GLY A 63 2.56 -1.18 8.44
CA GLY A 63 2.42 -2.64 8.52
C GLY A 63 2.34 -3.16 9.96
N ASP A 64 3.21 -2.66 10.85
CA ASP A 64 3.19 -2.98 12.28
C ASP A 64 1.86 -2.57 12.95
N LEU A 65 1.25 -1.48 12.49
CA LEU A 65 -0.04 -0.98 12.99
C LEU A 65 -1.22 -1.86 12.53
N ILE A 66 -1.26 -2.27 11.26
CA ILE A 66 -2.42 -2.97 10.69
C ILE A 66 -2.36 -4.49 10.86
N GLN A 67 -1.17 -5.08 10.99
CA GLN A 67 -1.00 -6.52 11.17
C GLN A 67 -1.79 -7.09 12.37
N PRO A 68 -1.71 -6.52 13.59
CA PRO A 68 -2.45 -7.05 14.73
C PRO A 68 -3.96 -6.89 14.53
N TYR A 69 -4.38 -5.75 13.97
CA TYR A 69 -5.78 -5.49 13.65
C TYR A 69 -6.38 -6.51 12.67
N LEU A 70 -5.69 -6.80 11.57
CA LEU A 70 -6.15 -7.80 10.59
C LEU A 70 -6.11 -9.21 11.19
N SER A 71 -5.12 -9.51 12.04
CA SER A 71 -5.02 -10.82 12.69
C SER A 71 -6.16 -11.07 13.67
N GLU A 72 -6.51 -10.07 14.46
CA GLU A 72 -7.66 -10.11 15.36
C GLU A 72 -8.97 -10.24 14.57
N ARG A 73 -9.16 -9.42 13.52
CA ARG A 73 -10.39 -9.43 12.69
C ARG A 73 -10.64 -10.79 12.05
N TYR A 74 -9.60 -11.42 11.51
CA TYR A 74 -9.73 -12.68 10.78
C TYR A 74 -9.46 -13.92 11.63
N GLY A 75 -9.14 -13.74 12.92
CA GLY A 75 -8.87 -14.85 13.84
C GLY A 75 -7.67 -15.71 13.46
N VAL A 76 -6.73 -15.17 12.67
CA VAL A 76 -5.55 -15.88 12.18
C VAL A 76 -4.36 -14.93 12.13
N ASP A 77 -3.18 -15.43 12.53
CA ASP A 77 -1.94 -14.64 12.45
C ASP A 77 -1.59 -14.28 11.00
N ILE A 78 -1.71 -12.99 10.66
CA ILE A 78 -1.41 -12.43 9.35
C ILE A 78 0.10 -12.21 9.23
N PRO A 79 0.78 -12.85 8.26
CA PRO A 79 2.22 -12.67 8.08
C PRO A 79 2.53 -11.25 7.61
N PHE A 80 3.57 -10.65 8.20
CA PHE A 80 4.10 -9.36 7.77
C PHE A 80 5.58 -9.48 7.39
N LEU A 81 5.85 -9.42 6.08
CA LEU A 81 7.20 -9.51 5.54
C LEU A 81 7.79 -8.10 5.38
N HIS A 82 8.85 -7.82 6.13
CA HIS A 82 9.62 -6.58 6.03
C HIS A 82 11.13 -6.86 6.08
N GLY A 83 11.95 -5.82 5.82
CA GLY A 83 13.40 -5.95 5.68
C GLY A 83 14.16 -6.40 6.94
N GLY A 84 13.49 -6.46 8.09
CA GLY A 84 14.06 -6.90 9.36
C GLY A 84 13.88 -8.40 9.63
N ILE A 85 13.17 -9.12 8.75
CA ILE A 85 12.91 -10.55 8.89
C ILE A 85 14.10 -11.34 8.29
N SER A 86 14.59 -12.32 9.05
CA SER A 86 15.65 -13.23 8.59
C SER A 86 15.22 -14.02 7.35
N LYS A 87 16.19 -14.54 6.58
CA LYS A 87 15.87 -15.36 5.39
C LYS A 87 14.98 -16.57 5.76
N THR A 88 15.32 -17.29 6.82
CA THR A 88 14.53 -18.43 7.29
C THR A 88 13.12 -18.03 7.72
N GLY A 89 12.97 -16.91 8.43
CA GLY A 89 11.65 -16.41 8.84
C GLY A 89 10.80 -15.98 7.63
N ARG A 90 11.44 -15.38 6.63
CA ARG A 90 10.79 -15.02 5.35
C ARG A 90 10.29 -16.26 4.62
N ASP A 91 11.13 -17.27 4.46
CA ASP A 91 10.76 -18.51 3.77
C ASP A 91 9.58 -19.20 4.49
N ALA A 92 9.58 -19.21 5.82
CA ALA A 92 8.47 -19.72 6.62
C ALA A 92 7.17 -18.93 6.44
N MET A 93 7.23 -17.59 6.41
CA MET A 93 6.05 -16.74 6.14
C MET A 93 5.48 -16.98 4.74
N VAL A 94 6.36 -17.07 3.73
CA VAL A 94 5.97 -17.36 2.34
C VAL A 94 5.32 -18.74 2.25
N GLN A 95 5.90 -19.75 2.89
CA GLN A 95 5.35 -21.10 2.92
C GLN A 95 3.97 -21.12 3.60
N LYS A 96 3.83 -20.48 4.77
CA LYS A 96 2.57 -20.36 5.50
C LYS A 96 1.49 -19.68 4.64
N PHE A 97 1.83 -18.58 3.97
CA PHE A 97 0.89 -17.88 3.09
C PHE A 97 0.48 -18.72 1.87
N GLN A 98 1.33 -19.65 1.41
CA GLN A 98 1.03 -20.48 0.24
C GLN A 98 0.35 -21.82 0.56
N ALA A 99 0.35 -22.28 1.81
CA ALA A 99 -0.35 -23.48 2.23
C ALA A 99 -1.86 -23.41 1.92
N GLU A 100 -2.55 -24.52 1.74
CA GLU A 100 -3.99 -24.54 1.38
C GLU A 100 -4.88 -23.89 2.45
N ASP A 101 -4.51 -24.04 3.72
CA ASP A 101 -5.11 -23.43 4.91
C ASP A 101 -4.40 -22.13 5.35
N GLY A 102 -3.58 -21.57 4.45
CA GLY A 102 -2.86 -20.32 4.69
C GLY A 102 -3.77 -19.11 4.92
N PRO A 103 -3.26 -18.07 5.58
CA PRO A 103 -4.02 -16.87 5.91
C PRO A 103 -4.57 -16.17 4.66
N PRO A 104 -5.72 -15.48 4.78
CA PRO A 104 -6.39 -14.85 3.64
C PRO A 104 -5.62 -13.65 3.08
N THR A 105 -4.73 -13.07 3.89
CA THR A 105 -3.91 -11.94 3.49
C THR A 105 -2.50 -12.01 4.07
N MET A 106 -1.58 -11.31 3.43
CA MET A 106 -0.20 -11.12 3.86
C MET A 106 0.22 -9.69 3.56
N ILE A 107 0.92 -9.07 4.51
CA ILE A 107 1.42 -7.70 4.38
C ILE A 107 2.89 -7.74 3.93
N LEU A 108 3.26 -6.84 3.04
CA LEU A 108 4.61 -6.69 2.53
C LEU A 108 5.05 -5.23 2.60
N SER A 109 6.21 -5.01 3.22
CA SER A 109 6.89 -3.72 3.13
C SER A 109 7.84 -3.73 1.95
N LEU A 110 7.66 -2.81 0.99
CA LEU A 110 8.37 -2.83 -0.29
C LEU A 110 9.89 -2.57 -0.20
N LYS A 111 10.40 -2.07 0.93
CA LYS A 111 11.85 -2.10 1.21
C LYS A 111 12.40 -3.54 1.30
N ALA A 112 11.54 -4.53 1.51
CA ALA A 112 11.88 -5.95 1.49
C ALA A 112 11.77 -6.59 0.10
N GLY A 113 11.24 -5.89 -0.91
CA GLY A 113 10.97 -6.37 -2.28
C GLY A 113 12.20 -6.54 -3.18
N GLY A 114 13.40 -6.54 -2.61
CA GLY A 114 14.66 -6.81 -3.32
C GLY A 114 14.90 -8.30 -3.62
N THR A 115 14.03 -9.19 -3.16
CA THR A 115 14.13 -10.63 -3.40
C THR A 115 12.93 -11.13 -4.16
N GLY A 116 13.13 -11.87 -5.26
CA GLY A 116 12.03 -12.51 -5.98
C GLY A 116 11.27 -13.45 -5.04
N LEU A 117 10.09 -13.02 -4.60
CA LEU A 117 9.19 -13.84 -3.81
C LEU A 117 8.25 -14.54 -4.79
N ASN A 118 7.95 -15.81 -4.53
CA ASN A 118 7.01 -16.56 -5.35
C ASN A 118 5.68 -16.69 -4.59
N LEU A 119 4.82 -15.68 -4.61
CA LEU A 119 3.54 -15.67 -3.87
C LEU A 119 2.35 -15.98 -4.77
N THR A 120 2.37 -17.14 -5.42
CA THR A 120 1.34 -17.54 -6.41
C THR A 120 0.01 -17.95 -5.77
N ALA A 121 -0.12 -17.95 -4.45
CA ALA A 121 -1.41 -18.18 -3.81
C ALA A 121 -2.34 -16.96 -3.90
N ALA A 122 -1.80 -15.76 -4.14
CA ALA A 122 -2.57 -14.54 -4.26
C ALA A 122 -3.17 -14.38 -5.67
N SER A 123 -4.40 -13.86 -5.73
CA SER A 123 -5.03 -13.36 -6.96
C SER A 123 -5.41 -11.88 -6.87
N ILE A 124 -5.16 -11.25 -5.72
CA ILE A 124 -5.44 -9.83 -5.49
C ILE A 124 -4.22 -9.18 -4.86
N VAL A 125 -3.88 -7.98 -5.34
CA VAL A 125 -2.83 -7.13 -4.81
C VAL A 125 -3.43 -5.77 -4.46
N VAL A 126 -3.16 -5.27 -3.26
CA VAL A 126 -3.59 -3.94 -2.80
C VAL A 126 -2.36 -3.12 -2.43
N HIS A 127 -2.14 -2.02 -3.13
CA HIS A 127 -1.14 -1.01 -2.76
C HIS A 127 -1.79 0.05 -1.88
N MET A 128 -1.48 0.03 -0.57
CA MET A 128 -2.06 0.97 0.39
C MET A 128 -1.56 2.39 0.21
N ASP A 129 -0.32 2.55 -0.26
CA ASP A 129 0.29 3.85 -0.48
C ASP A 129 1.01 3.89 -1.83
N ARG A 130 0.90 5.04 -2.48
CA ARG A 130 1.38 5.20 -3.85
C ARG A 130 2.89 5.39 -3.88
N TRP A 131 3.50 4.64 -4.79
CA TRP A 131 4.80 4.93 -5.35
C TRP A 131 4.57 5.87 -6.52
N TRP A 132 5.19 7.03 -6.48
CA TRP A 132 5.02 8.02 -7.55
C TRP A 132 5.85 7.70 -8.80
N ASN A 133 6.51 6.53 -8.80
CA ASN A 133 7.08 5.91 -9.98
C ASN A 133 6.31 4.60 -10.29
N PRO A 134 5.46 4.58 -11.35
CA PRO A 134 4.74 3.39 -11.78
C PRO A 134 5.64 2.19 -12.11
N ALA A 135 6.85 2.44 -12.62
CA ALA A 135 7.78 1.36 -12.98
C ALA A 135 8.30 0.61 -11.74
N VAL A 136 8.57 1.33 -10.65
CA VAL A 136 9.00 0.70 -9.39
C VAL A 136 7.83 -0.01 -8.73
N GLU A 137 6.63 0.56 -8.76
CA GLU A 137 5.42 -0.11 -8.26
C GLU A 137 5.15 -1.41 -9.02
N ASN A 138 5.16 -1.36 -10.36
CA ASN A 138 4.93 -2.54 -11.18
C ASN A 138 6.03 -3.58 -10.97
N GLN A 139 7.31 -3.18 -10.92
CA GLN A 139 8.41 -4.09 -10.62
C GLN A 139 8.27 -4.72 -9.22
N ALA A 140 7.87 -3.94 -8.22
CA ALA A 140 7.62 -4.41 -6.87
C ALA A 140 6.49 -5.45 -6.82
N THR A 141 5.41 -5.16 -7.57
CA THR A 141 4.28 -6.08 -7.75
C THR A 141 4.83 -7.35 -8.42
N ASP A 142 5.43 -7.25 -9.61
CA ASP A 142 5.90 -8.38 -10.44
C ASP A 142 6.98 -9.26 -9.78
N ARG A 143 7.73 -8.70 -8.82
CA ARG A 143 8.71 -9.45 -8.01
C ARG A 143 8.08 -10.24 -6.88
N ALA A 144 6.91 -9.83 -6.41
CA ALA A 144 6.20 -10.48 -5.32
C ALA A 144 5.24 -11.57 -5.82
N TYR A 145 4.63 -11.37 -7.00
CA TYR A 145 3.85 -12.39 -7.69
C TYR A 145 4.47 -12.62 -9.08
N ARG A 146 4.80 -13.88 -9.40
CA ARG A 146 5.42 -14.19 -10.69
C ARG A 146 4.35 -14.18 -11.79
N ILE A 147 4.45 -13.23 -12.72
CA ILE A 147 3.67 -13.22 -13.96
C ILE A 147 3.91 -14.56 -14.69
N GLY A 148 2.83 -15.35 -14.88
CA GLY A 148 2.88 -16.74 -15.36
C GLY A 148 1.94 -17.69 -14.63
N GLN A 149 1.25 -17.21 -13.60
CA GLN A 149 0.16 -17.94 -12.95
C GLN A 149 -1.06 -18.06 -13.88
N ARG A 150 -1.80 -19.17 -13.81
CA ARG A 150 -3.01 -19.41 -14.63
C ARG A 150 -4.23 -18.56 -14.23
N LYS A 151 -4.11 -17.74 -13.18
CA LYS A 151 -5.20 -16.92 -12.63
C LYS A 151 -4.93 -15.46 -12.95
N ASN A 152 -5.98 -14.73 -13.35
CA ASN A 152 -5.93 -13.28 -13.46
C ASN A 152 -5.65 -12.68 -12.08
N VAL A 153 -4.77 -11.67 -12.04
CA VAL A 153 -4.44 -10.94 -10.81
C VAL A 153 -5.07 -9.56 -10.87
N HIS A 154 -5.86 -9.22 -9.86
CA HIS A 154 -6.46 -7.90 -9.71
C HIS A 154 -5.55 -7.01 -8.86
N VAL A 155 -5.17 -5.84 -9.40
CA VAL A 155 -4.33 -4.88 -8.69
C VAL A 155 -5.16 -3.64 -8.33
N TYR A 156 -5.32 -3.40 -7.03
CA TYR A 156 -5.95 -2.21 -6.47
C TYR A 156 -4.87 -1.23 -6.02
N LYS A 157 -4.95 0.02 -6.50
CA LYS A 157 -4.05 1.11 -6.09
C LYS A 157 -4.85 2.13 -5.30
N MET A 158 -4.65 2.18 -3.99
CA MET A 158 -5.44 3.04 -3.11
C MET A 158 -5.02 4.50 -3.27
N VAL A 159 -6.00 5.38 -3.49
CA VAL A 159 -5.82 6.83 -3.62
C VAL A 159 -6.88 7.52 -2.78
N THR A 160 -6.47 8.51 -2.00
CA THR A 160 -7.39 9.32 -1.20
C THR A 160 -7.87 10.53 -2.01
N GLU A 161 -9.16 10.57 -2.31
CA GLU A 161 -9.80 11.65 -3.08
C GLU A 161 -9.65 13.01 -2.38
N GLY A 162 -9.49 14.08 -3.17
CA GLY A 162 -9.31 15.46 -2.72
C GLY A 162 -7.93 15.75 -2.15
N THR A 163 -7.05 14.75 -2.05
CA THR A 163 -5.72 14.90 -1.45
C THR A 163 -4.62 15.02 -2.51
N MET A 164 -3.41 15.29 -2.04
CA MET A 164 -2.20 15.25 -2.88
C MET A 164 -2.02 13.92 -3.62
N GLU A 165 -2.53 12.79 -3.10
CA GLU A 165 -2.44 11.50 -3.79
C GLU A 165 -3.20 11.51 -5.13
N GLU A 166 -4.36 12.17 -5.18
CA GLU A 166 -5.15 12.33 -6.39
C GLU A 166 -4.47 13.26 -7.39
N SER A 167 -3.98 14.41 -6.93
CA SER A 167 -3.22 15.33 -7.78
C SER A 167 -2.00 14.66 -8.42
N ILE A 168 -1.29 13.82 -7.68
CA ILE A 168 -0.15 13.06 -8.21
C ILE A 168 -0.62 11.96 -9.17
N GLN A 169 -1.76 11.31 -8.89
CA GLN A 169 -2.34 10.36 -9.81
C GLN A 169 -2.68 11.00 -11.16
N ASP A 170 -3.26 12.20 -11.16
CA ASP A 170 -3.58 12.93 -12.40
C ASP A 170 -2.32 13.26 -13.22
N ILE A 171 -1.21 13.57 -12.57
CA ILE A 171 0.07 13.81 -13.24
C ILE A 171 0.60 12.53 -13.87
N ILE A 172 0.56 11.42 -13.13
CA ILE A 172 0.99 10.11 -13.62
C ILE A 172 0.14 9.65 -14.81
N ASP A 173 -1.17 9.90 -14.76
CA ASP A 173 -2.11 9.60 -15.85
C ASP A 173 -1.99 10.57 -17.03
N GLY A 174 -1.16 11.61 -16.92
CA GLY A 174 -1.00 12.66 -17.93
C GLY A 174 -2.20 13.60 -18.06
N LYS A 175 -3.15 13.55 -17.13
CA LYS A 175 -4.33 14.43 -17.07
C LYS A 175 -3.98 15.82 -16.59
N LEU A 176 -2.95 15.94 -15.74
CA LEU A 176 -2.39 17.20 -15.29
C LEU A 176 -0.95 17.33 -15.80
N GLN A 177 -0.68 18.36 -16.61
CA GLN A 177 0.69 18.67 -17.03
C GLN A 177 1.28 19.74 -16.14
N LEU A 178 2.26 19.37 -15.31
CA LEU A 178 3.14 20.32 -14.66
C LEU A 178 4.28 20.66 -15.64
N ALA A 179 4.43 21.95 -15.94
CA ALA A 179 5.50 22.43 -16.80
C ALA A 179 6.87 21.99 -16.25
N GLY A 180 7.65 21.26 -17.06
CA GLY A 180 9.00 20.83 -16.73
C GLY A 180 9.14 19.57 -15.86
N ALA A 181 8.04 18.95 -15.41
CA ALA A 181 8.09 17.75 -14.57
C ALA A 181 8.37 16.49 -15.43
N VAL A 182 9.64 16.12 -15.56
CA VAL A 182 9.99 14.77 -16.02
C VAL A 182 9.75 13.82 -14.86
N ILE A 183 8.73 12.95 -14.97
CA ILE A 183 8.51 11.86 -14.01
C ILE A 183 9.69 10.88 -14.11
N GLY A 184 10.75 11.16 -13.36
CA GLY A 184 11.96 10.34 -13.29
C GLY A 184 11.74 9.04 -12.52
N GLN A 185 12.79 8.21 -12.41
CA GLN A 185 12.70 6.88 -11.79
C GLN A 185 12.52 6.87 -10.25
N GLY A 186 12.20 7.98 -9.61
CA GLY A 186 12.02 8.05 -8.16
C GLY A 186 11.15 9.22 -7.71
N GLU A 187 10.93 9.34 -6.41
CA GLU A 187 10.12 10.42 -5.80
C GLU A 187 10.77 11.82 -5.90
N GLY A 188 12.00 11.90 -6.43
CA GLY A 188 12.80 13.13 -6.52
C GLY A 188 12.17 14.24 -7.36
N TRP A 189 11.33 13.89 -8.35
CA TRP A 189 10.66 14.90 -9.17
C TRP A 189 9.77 15.83 -8.34
N ILE A 190 9.21 15.35 -7.22
CA ILE A 190 8.41 16.18 -6.31
C ILE A 190 9.29 17.16 -5.53
N THR A 191 10.54 16.78 -5.25
CA THR A 191 11.49 17.69 -4.59
C THR A 191 12.05 18.77 -5.53
N GLU A 192 11.88 18.59 -6.84
CA GLU A 192 12.29 19.55 -7.88
C GLU A 192 11.19 20.56 -8.23
N LEU A 193 9.98 20.41 -7.68
CA LEU A 193 8.87 21.32 -7.92
C LEU A 193 9.08 22.69 -7.28
N SER A 194 8.62 23.74 -7.96
CA SER A 194 8.59 25.09 -7.40
C SER A 194 7.61 25.16 -6.21
N PRO A 195 7.77 26.13 -5.29
CA PRO A 195 6.83 26.34 -4.19
C PRO A 195 5.37 26.48 -4.64
N GLU A 196 5.13 27.12 -5.78
CA GLU A 196 3.80 27.33 -6.36
C GLU A 196 3.20 26.01 -6.89
N GLN A 197 4.01 25.23 -7.62
CA GLN A 197 3.61 23.90 -8.10
C GLN A 197 3.31 22.95 -6.93
N LEU A 198 4.11 23.02 -5.86
CA LEU A 198 3.88 22.24 -4.66
C LEU A 198 2.60 22.68 -3.93
N ALA A 199 2.35 23.99 -3.82
CA ALA A 199 1.13 24.51 -3.22
C ALA A 199 -0.12 24.05 -3.98
N GLN A 200 -0.06 24.03 -5.32
CA GLN A 200 -1.15 23.53 -6.17
C GLN A 200 -1.35 22.00 -6.03
N LEU A 201 -0.29 21.24 -5.80
CA LEU A 201 -0.40 19.81 -5.49
C LEU A 201 -1.02 19.54 -4.11
N MET A 202 -0.68 20.37 -3.13
CA MET A 202 -1.09 20.22 -1.74
C MET A 202 -2.46 20.83 -1.43
N SER A 203 -2.96 21.72 -2.29
CA SER A 203 -4.29 22.31 -2.11
C SER A 203 -5.34 21.21 -2.16
N TYR A 204 -6.12 21.09 -1.08
CA TYR A 204 -7.26 20.17 -1.03
C TYR A 204 -8.23 20.52 -2.13
N ARG A 205 -8.50 19.56 -3.01
CA ARG A 205 -9.51 19.71 -4.07
C ARG A 205 -10.84 19.28 -3.47
N GLY A 206 -11.49 20.21 -2.77
CA GLY A 206 -12.87 20.01 -2.37
C GLY A 206 -13.72 19.82 -3.62
N LYS A 207 -14.54 18.77 -3.66
CA LYS A 207 -15.64 18.72 -4.63
C LYS A 207 -16.58 19.89 -4.34
N GLU A 208 -16.76 20.75 -5.33
CA GLU A 208 -18.00 21.54 -5.45
C GLU A 208 -19.20 20.61 -5.67
#